data_AF-A0A962IQ83-F1
#
_entry.id   AF-A0A962IQ83-F1
#
_cell.length_a   1.000
_cell.length_b   1.000
_cell.length_c   1.000
_cell.angle_alpha   90.00
_cell.angle_beta   90.00
_cell.angle_gamma   90.00
#
_symmetry.space_group_name_H-M   'P 1'
#
loop_
_entity.id
_entity.type
_entity.pdbx_description
1 polymer ?
#
loop_
_entity_poly.entity_id
_entity_poly.type
_entity_poly.pdbx_seq_one_letter_code
_entity_poly.pdbx_strand_id
1 'polypeptide(L)'
;VAREIWLVDPAPKVVEKLKEALTKLGDFMQSQQLPAAPESVPQLKGDEARAAFIERFREVQRCKTQLEQYTDLPAETRSEVEQLLPRDQLNAYRGVYLSTAQQLKERQGKGGDQTSPVIEQLDFEFVLFASAVIDYDYIMKLLANYSAKTPGRQTMSREQLIGLIEADAKFIDERELITAYVRTLEAGQGLDEKTIREGYSAFKKQRHAAELTTIADRFGLEREQLTAFTDEILKRRVFDAEQLTELLEPLGLGWRERRKKELDLMDALAPVLKKRAPGREISGLSAYEA
;
A
#
# COMPACT_ATOMS: atom_id res chain seq x y z
N VAL A 1 35.11 32.61 -19.43
CA VAL A 1 33.66 32.30 -19.43
C VAL A 1 33.51 30.90 -18.86
N ALA A 2 33.04 30.78 -17.62
CA ALA A 2 32.79 29.48 -17.01
C ALA A 2 31.58 28.86 -17.73
N ARG A 3 31.72 27.62 -18.24
CA ARG A 3 30.58 26.85 -18.75
C ARG A 3 29.79 26.38 -17.54
N GLU A 4 28.55 26.85 -17.39
CA GLU A 4 27.58 26.24 -16.48
C GLU A 4 27.30 24.83 -16.99
N ILE A 5 27.94 23.84 -16.36
CA ILE A 5 27.59 22.44 -16.55
C ILE A 5 26.40 22.20 -15.63
N TRP A 6 25.20 22.26 -16.21
CA TRP A 6 24.00 21.77 -15.53
C TRP A 6 24.16 20.26 -15.37
N LEU A 7 24.34 19.79 -14.12
CA LEU A 7 24.45 18.37 -13.81
C LEU A 7 23.13 17.61 -14.07
N VAL A 8 22.04 18.34 -14.24
CA VAL A 8 20.68 17.85 -14.46
C VAL A 8 20.05 18.59 -15.64
N ASP A 9 19.08 17.96 -16.31
CA ASP A 9 18.33 18.61 -17.38
C ASP A 9 17.64 19.90 -16.87
N PRO A 10 17.44 20.92 -17.70
CA PRO A 10 16.67 22.11 -17.30
C PRO A 10 15.18 21.77 -17.19
N ALA A 11 14.46 22.47 -16.29
CA ALA A 11 13.04 22.21 -16.01
C ALA A 11 12.14 22.11 -17.26
N PRO A 12 12.22 23.01 -18.27
CA PRO A 12 11.41 22.89 -19.49
C PRO A 12 11.63 21.57 -20.24
N LYS A 13 12.87 21.06 -20.26
CA LYS A 13 13.18 19.78 -20.90
C LYS A 13 12.55 18.61 -20.14
N VAL A 14 12.48 18.70 -18.81
CA VAL A 14 11.79 17.68 -17.98
C VAL A 14 10.27 17.75 -18.19
N VAL A 15 9.70 18.94 -18.41
CA VAL A 15 8.28 19.08 -18.78
C VAL A 15 7.99 18.40 -20.13
N GLU A 16 8.85 18.56 -21.13
CA GLU A 16 8.71 17.84 -22.40
C GLU A 16 8.79 16.32 -22.21
N LYS A 17 9.73 15.84 -21.39
CA LYS A 17 9.79 14.40 -21.03
C LYS A 17 8.52 13.94 -20.32
N LEU A 18 7.94 14.76 -19.44
CA LEU A 18 6.68 14.44 -18.77
C LEU A 18 5.54 14.30 -19.79
N LYS A 19 5.44 15.22 -20.75
CA LYS A 19 4.45 15.13 -21.85
C LYS A 19 4.63 13.84 -22.64
N GLU A 20 5.85 13.53 -23.07
CA GLU A 20 6.14 12.30 -23.79
C GLU A 20 5.79 11.04 -22.98
N ALA A 21 6.10 11.02 -21.68
CA ALA A 21 5.78 9.90 -20.80
C ALA A 21 4.26 9.72 -20.64
N LEU A 22 3.51 10.82 -20.51
CA LEU A 22 2.05 10.80 -20.47
C LEU A 22 1.43 10.33 -21.77
N THR A 23 1.95 10.76 -22.93
CA THR A 23 1.52 10.26 -24.25
C THR A 23 1.75 8.76 -24.35
N LYS A 24 2.94 8.27 -24.00
CA LYS A 24 3.26 6.82 -24.02
C LYS A 24 2.36 6.01 -23.08
N LEU A 25 2.02 6.56 -21.91
CA LEU A 25 1.07 5.92 -21.00
C LEU A 25 -0.33 5.88 -21.62
N GLY A 26 -0.78 6.98 -22.23
CA GLY A 26 -2.07 7.06 -22.92
C GLY A 26 -2.19 6.10 -24.10
N ASP A 27 -1.19 6.09 -24.98
CA ASP A 27 -1.11 5.17 -26.13
C ASP A 27 -1.13 3.70 -25.67
N PHE A 28 -0.41 3.40 -24.58
CA PHE A 28 -0.43 2.08 -23.97
C PHE A 28 -1.85 1.72 -23.48
N MET A 29 -2.50 2.57 -22.68
CA MET A 29 -3.86 2.29 -22.19
C MET A 29 -4.84 2.09 -23.35
N GLN A 30 -4.73 2.91 -24.40
CA GLN A 30 -5.53 2.76 -25.61
C GLN A 30 -5.27 1.43 -26.34
N SER A 31 -4.02 0.98 -26.41
CA SER A 31 -3.67 -0.35 -26.97
C SER A 31 -4.33 -1.50 -26.20
N GLN A 32 -4.60 -1.28 -24.90
CA GLN A 32 -5.33 -2.21 -24.04
C GLN A 32 -6.85 -2.02 -24.11
N GLN A 33 -7.35 -1.16 -25.00
CA GLN A 33 -8.76 -0.80 -25.14
C GLN A 33 -9.36 -0.17 -23.87
N LEU A 34 -8.51 0.51 -23.09
CA LEU A 34 -8.89 1.16 -21.85
C LEU A 34 -8.73 2.69 -21.95
N PRO A 35 -9.58 3.48 -21.28
CA PRO A 35 -9.35 4.90 -21.10
C PRO A 35 -8.01 5.17 -20.41
N ALA A 36 -7.36 6.28 -20.77
CA ALA A 36 -6.16 6.78 -20.10
C ALA A 36 -6.53 7.44 -18.75
N ALA A 37 -7.07 6.63 -17.84
CA ALA A 37 -7.55 7.07 -16.53
C ALA A 37 -7.10 6.10 -15.42
N PRO A 38 -6.78 6.59 -14.21
CA PRO A 38 -6.33 5.74 -13.09
C PRO A 38 -7.28 4.57 -12.79
N GLU A 39 -8.59 4.82 -12.78
CA GLU A 39 -9.64 3.85 -12.50
C GLU A 39 -9.75 2.72 -13.53
N SER A 40 -9.10 2.88 -14.69
CA SER A 40 -9.05 1.86 -15.74
C SER A 40 -7.89 0.88 -15.55
N VAL A 41 -6.85 1.26 -14.78
CA VAL A 41 -5.65 0.43 -14.55
C VAL A 41 -5.98 -0.94 -13.94
N PRO A 42 -6.87 -1.08 -12.94
CA PRO A 42 -7.22 -2.39 -12.39
C PRO A 42 -7.84 -3.37 -13.41
N GLN A 43 -8.31 -2.86 -14.55
CA GLN A 43 -8.92 -3.66 -15.63
C GLN A 43 -7.87 -4.27 -16.58
N LEU A 44 -6.59 -3.92 -16.44
CA LEU A 44 -5.49 -4.52 -17.19
C LEU A 44 -5.40 -6.03 -16.96
N LYS A 45 -5.38 -6.78 -18.05
CA LYS A 45 -5.39 -8.26 -18.06
C LYS A 45 -3.98 -8.80 -18.32
N GLY A 46 -3.59 -9.77 -17.51
CA GLY A 46 -2.30 -10.42 -17.62
C GLY A 46 -1.17 -9.64 -16.96
N ASP A 47 -0.05 -10.34 -16.75
CA ASP A 47 1.09 -9.82 -16.02
C ASP A 47 1.90 -8.84 -16.87
N GLU A 48 1.97 -9.09 -18.17
CA GLU A 48 2.67 -8.26 -19.14
C GLU A 48 2.05 -6.86 -19.22
N ALA A 49 0.71 -6.75 -19.27
CA ALA A 49 0.03 -5.47 -19.31
C ALA A 49 0.19 -4.70 -18.00
N ARG A 50 0.11 -5.38 -16.86
CA ARG A 50 0.30 -4.75 -15.54
C ARG A 50 1.75 -4.30 -15.35
N ALA A 51 2.73 -5.11 -15.74
CA ALA A 51 4.15 -4.76 -15.71
C ALA A 51 4.46 -3.57 -16.64
N ALA A 52 3.91 -3.56 -17.85
CA ALA A 52 4.05 -2.44 -18.78
C ALA A 52 3.47 -1.14 -18.17
N PHE A 53 2.32 -1.19 -17.49
CA PHE A 53 1.81 -0.02 -16.76
C PHE A 53 2.79 0.46 -15.69
N ILE A 54 3.34 -0.46 -14.88
CA ILE A 54 4.33 -0.13 -13.84
C ILE A 54 5.56 0.57 -14.46
N GLU A 55 6.09 0.08 -15.58
CA GLU A 55 7.22 0.72 -16.25
C GLU A 55 6.86 2.11 -16.80
N ARG A 56 5.71 2.24 -17.49
CA ARG A 56 5.29 3.50 -18.12
C ARG A 56 5.01 4.59 -17.08
N PHE A 57 4.26 4.26 -16.02
CA PHE A 57 3.91 5.25 -15.01
C PHE A 57 5.11 5.64 -14.13
N ARG A 58 6.08 4.74 -13.96
CA ARG A 58 7.34 5.07 -13.28
C ARG A 58 8.07 6.23 -13.95
N GLU A 59 8.13 6.28 -15.29
CA GLU A 59 8.76 7.41 -16.00
C GLU A 59 8.03 8.73 -15.75
N VAL A 60 6.69 8.70 -15.71
CA VAL A 60 5.87 9.87 -15.35
C VAL A 60 6.22 10.33 -13.93
N GLN A 61 6.29 9.40 -12.97
CA GLN A 61 6.62 9.70 -11.59
C GLN A 61 8.06 10.22 -11.42
N ARG A 62 9.05 9.69 -12.16
CA ARG A 62 10.43 10.20 -12.13
C ARG A 62 10.48 11.64 -12.62
N CYS A 63 9.79 11.97 -13.70
CA CYS A 63 9.71 13.36 -14.19
C CYS A 63 9.07 14.28 -13.15
N LYS A 64 7.97 13.86 -12.51
CA LYS A 64 7.33 14.64 -11.42
C LYS A 64 8.28 14.85 -10.24
N THR A 65 8.97 13.80 -9.81
CA THR A 65 9.93 13.87 -8.70
C THR A 65 11.09 14.80 -9.02
N GLN A 66 11.62 14.74 -10.25
CA GLN A 66 12.66 15.66 -10.70
C GLN A 66 12.16 17.12 -10.74
N LEU A 67 10.94 17.35 -11.22
CA LEU A 67 10.32 18.68 -11.24
C LEU A 67 10.13 19.27 -9.83
N GLU A 68 9.85 18.43 -8.83
CA GLU A 68 9.72 18.83 -7.42
C GLU A 68 11.07 19.21 -6.78
N GLN A 69 12.21 18.81 -7.35
CA GLN A 69 13.55 19.12 -6.83
C GLN A 69 14.09 20.49 -7.25
N TYR A 70 13.52 21.12 -8.29
CA TYR A 70 13.95 22.47 -8.67
C TYR A 70 13.45 23.50 -7.65
N THR A 71 14.37 24.24 -7.04
CA THR A 71 14.05 25.33 -6.11
C THR A 71 13.28 26.46 -6.80
N ASP A 72 13.71 26.84 -8.01
CA ASP A 72 13.23 28.02 -8.72
C ASP A 72 12.47 27.67 -10.01
N LEU A 73 11.44 26.83 -9.89
CA LEU A 73 10.54 26.55 -11.01
C LEU A 73 9.63 27.78 -11.28
N PRO A 74 9.65 28.37 -12.50
CA PRO A 74 8.78 29.48 -12.85
C PRO A 74 7.29 29.16 -12.63
N ALA A 75 6.48 30.16 -12.30
CA ALA A 75 5.07 29.98 -12.02
C ALA A 75 4.31 29.43 -13.24
N GLU A 76 4.71 29.84 -14.44
CA GLU A 76 4.17 29.37 -15.72
C GLU A 76 4.43 27.88 -15.89
N THR A 77 5.67 27.43 -15.62
CA THR A 77 6.05 26.01 -15.69
C THR A 77 5.31 25.19 -14.62
N ARG A 78 5.13 25.73 -13.41
CA ARG A 78 4.31 25.06 -12.37
C ARG A 78 2.86 24.89 -12.82
N SER A 79 2.28 25.94 -13.41
CA SER A 79 0.91 25.90 -13.93
C SER A 79 0.76 24.92 -15.10
N GLU A 80 1.73 24.87 -16.00
CA GLU A 80 1.75 23.92 -17.11
C GLU A 80 1.78 22.48 -16.60
N VAL A 81 2.67 22.18 -15.64
CA VAL A 81 2.77 20.85 -15.02
C VAL A 81 1.49 20.46 -14.29
N GLU A 82 0.84 21.40 -13.60
CA GLU A 82 -0.44 21.15 -12.92
C GLU A 82 -1.59 20.91 -13.93
N GLN A 83 -1.57 21.57 -15.09
CA GLN A 83 -2.54 21.32 -16.15
C GLN A 83 -2.34 19.97 -16.84
N LEU A 84 -1.08 19.56 -17.05
CA LEU A 84 -0.74 18.29 -17.69
C LEU A 84 -1.14 17.09 -16.83
N LEU A 85 -0.89 17.17 -15.53
CA LEU A 85 -1.23 16.12 -14.58
C LEU A 85 -1.57 16.74 -13.22
N PRO A 86 -2.84 17.09 -12.99
CA PRO A 86 -3.31 17.67 -11.74
C PRO A 86 -2.97 16.78 -10.55
N ARG A 87 -2.75 17.40 -9.38
CA ARG A 87 -2.32 16.69 -8.17
C ARG A 87 -3.23 15.52 -7.79
N ASP A 88 -4.55 15.70 -7.88
CA ASP A 88 -5.51 14.65 -7.53
C ASP A 88 -5.43 13.47 -8.50
N GLN A 89 -5.23 13.73 -9.79
CA GLN A 89 -5.05 12.69 -10.80
C GLN A 89 -3.70 11.97 -10.64
N LEU A 90 -2.63 12.70 -10.33
CA LEU A 90 -1.33 12.13 -9.99
C LEU A 90 -1.44 11.18 -8.80
N ASN A 91 -2.10 11.62 -7.71
CA ASN A 91 -2.30 10.79 -6.53
C ASN A 91 -3.14 9.54 -6.84
N ALA A 92 -4.20 9.67 -7.64
CA ALA A 92 -4.99 8.52 -8.08
C ALA A 92 -4.13 7.51 -8.86
N TYR A 93 -3.29 7.96 -9.79
CA TYR A 93 -2.36 7.08 -10.49
C TYR A 93 -1.31 6.44 -9.57
N ARG A 94 -0.75 7.20 -8.62
CA ARG A 94 0.17 6.68 -7.59
C ARG A 94 -0.50 5.59 -6.74
N GLY A 95 -1.76 5.78 -6.35
CA GLY A 95 -2.54 4.79 -5.62
C GLY A 95 -2.70 3.48 -6.38
N VAL A 96 -3.15 3.54 -7.64
CA VAL A 96 -3.31 2.33 -8.46
C VAL A 96 -1.96 1.69 -8.85
N TYR A 97 -0.90 2.49 -8.98
CA TYR A 97 0.46 1.99 -9.11
C TYR A 97 0.87 1.17 -7.90
N LEU A 98 0.80 1.74 -6.70
CA LEU A 98 1.23 1.06 -5.48
C LEU A 98 0.37 -0.17 -5.19
N SER A 99 -0.92 -0.14 -5.54
CA SER A 99 -1.80 -1.31 -5.46
C SER A 99 -1.36 -2.42 -6.42
N THR A 100 -1.15 -2.08 -7.68
CA THR A 100 -0.75 -3.05 -8.71
C THR A 100 0.65 -3.62 -8.42
N ALA A 101 1.59 -2.77 -8.04
CA ALA A 101 2.95 -3.15 -7.69
C ALA A 101 2.98 -4.12 -6.50
N GLN A 102 2.18 -3.87 -5.46
CA GLN A 102 2.09 -4.79 -4.31
C GLN A 102 1.55 -6.17 -4.70
N GLN A 103 0.48 -6.22 -5.49
CA GLN A 103 -0.09 -7.49 -5.96
C GLN A 103 0.90 -8.30 -6.82
N LEU A 104 1.67 -7.64 -7.68
CA LEU A 104 2.70 -8.30 -8.47
C LEU A 104 3.88 -8.76 -7.60
N LYS A 105 4.31 -7.93 -6.64
CA LYS A 105 5.38 -8.27 -5.69
C LYS A 105 5.01 -9.47 -4.81
N GLU A 106 3.75 -9.60 -4.40
CA GLU A 106 3.28 -10.77 -3.63
C GLU A 106 3.35 -12.09 -4.41
N ARG A 107 3.48 -12.04 -5.74
CA ARG A 107 3.64 -13.19 -6.63
C ARG A 107 5.10 -13.42 -7.02
N GLN A 108 5.91 -12.36 -7.01
CA GLN A 108 7.35 -12.41 -7.27
C GLN A 108 8.04 -13.32 -6.23
N GLY A 109 8.92 -14.23 -6.67
CA GLY A 109 9.70 -15.09 -5.79
C GLY A 109 8.95 -16.27 -5.17
N LYS A 110 7.64 -16.44 -5.42
CA LYS A 110 6.85 -17.62 -4.98
C LYS A 110 7.06 -18.88 -5.83
N GLY A 111 8.17 -18.97 -6.55
CA GLY A 111 8.69 -20.17 -7.23
C GLY A 111 7.65 -21.18 -7.76
N GLY A 112 7.24 -21.04 -9.02
CA GLY A 112 6.43 -22.03 -9.72
C GLY A 112 6.08 -21.60 -11.15
N ASP A 113 5.49 -22.50 -11.94
CA ASP A 113 5.04 -22.30 -13.34
C ASP A 113 4.00 -21.17 -13.52
N GLN A 114 3.65 -20.44 -12.44
CA GLN A 114 2.59 -19.43 -12.37
C GLN A 114 3.10 -17.97 -12.30
N THR A 115 4.41 -17.75 -12.14
CA THR A 115 4.99 -16.39 -12.13
C THR A 115 5.69 -16.11 -13.45
N SER A 116 5.16 -15.15 -14.22
CA SER A 116 5.74 -14.76 -15.52
C SER A 116 7.14 -14.16 -15.32
N PRO A 117 8.12 -14.45 -16.21
CA PRO A 117 9.46 -13.86 -16.15
C PRO A 117 9.46 -12.33 -16.09
N VAL A 118 8.42 -11.69 -16.63
CA VAL A 118 8.25 -10.24 -16.57
C VAL A 118 8.11 -9.73 -15.12
N ILE A 119 7.46 -10.49 -14.24
CA ILE A 119 7.31 -10.13 -12.82
C ILE A 119 8.63 -10.31 -12.08
N GLU A 120 9.35 -11.40 -12.34
CA GLU A 120 10.63 -11.68 -11.67
C GLU A 120 11.68 -10.59 -11.92
N GLN A 121 11.64 -9.96 -13.09
CA GLN A 121 12.59 -8.89 -13.48
C GLN A 121 12.07 -7.48 -13.16
N LEU A 122 10.82 -7.33 -12.73
CA LEU A 122 10.19 -6.03 -12.52
C LEU A 122 10.68 -5.36 -11.23
N ASP A 123 11.12 -4.11 -11.34
CA ASP A 123 11.74 -3.40 -10.21
C ASP A 123 10.74 -2.69 -9.25
N PHE A 124 9.49 -2.36 -9.56
CA PHE A 124 8.58 -1.57 -8.68
C PHE A 124 9.03 -0.20 -8.10
N GLU A 125 10.30 0.10 -7.81
CA GLU A 125 10.78 1.41 -7.29
C GLU A 125 9.89 2.08 -6.21
N PHE A 126 9.41 1.35 -5.19
CA PHE A 126 8.51 1.92 -4.16
C PHE A 126 9.05 3.20 -3.51
N VAL A 127 10.37 3.32 -3.33
CA VAL A 127 11.02 4.51 -2.76
C VAL A 127 10.72 5.78 -3.55
N LEU A 128 10.50 5.69 -4.87
CA LEU A 128 10.14 6.82 -5.72
C LEU A 128 8.79 7.47 -5.34
N PHE A 129 7.96 6.75 -4.57
CA PHE A 129 6.64 7.17 -4.12
C PHE A 129 6.60 7.51 -2.63
N ALA A 130 7.74 7.50 -1.93
CA ALA A 130 7.81 7.91 -0.53
C ALA A 130 8.01 9.43 -0.44
N SER A 131 7.00 10.17 0.07
CA SER A 131 7.14 11.60 0.26
C SER A 131 8.08 11.92 1.41
N ALA A 132 8.92 12.94 1.27
CA ALA A 132 9.66 13.50 2.40
C ALA A 132 8.76 14.24 3.41
N VAL A 133 7.57 14.67 2.98
CA VAL A 133 6.69 15.56 3.77
C VAL A 133 5.56 14.78 4.46
N ILE A 134 5.00 13.76 3.79
CA ILE A 134 3.79 13.08 4.28
C ILE A 134 4.16 11.97 5.26
N ASP A 135 4.40 12.28 6.52
CA ASP A 135 4.62 11.27 7.57
C ASP A 135 3.34 10.92 8.34
N TYR A 136 3.46 10.02 9.31
CA TYR A 136 2.34 9.60 10.15
C TYR A 136 1.72 10.77 10.92
N ASP A 137 2.54 11.66 11.47
CA ASP A 137 2.07 12.80 12.24
C ASP A 137 1.33 13.81 11.36
N TYR A 138 1.81 14.01 10.14
CA TYR A 138 1.14 14.82 9.13
C TYR A 138 -0.24 14.27 8.77
N ILE A 139 -0.37 12.96 8.55
CA ILE A 139 -1.68 12.33 8.31
C ILE A 139 -2.60 12.52 9.52
N MET A 140 -2.12 12.29 10.75
CA MET A 140 -2.95 12.47 11.95
C MET A 140 -3.43 13.91 12.12
N LYS A 141 -2.59 14.91 11.83
CA LYS A 141 -2.97 16.34 11.80
C LYS A 141 -4.02 16.63 10.75
N LEU A 142 -3.89 16.05 9.55
CA LEU A 142 -4.88 16.23 8.49
C LEU A 142 -6.25 15.64 8.88
N LEU A 143 -6.27 14.47 9.53
CA LEU A 143 -7.50 13.85 10.02
C LEU A 143 -8.16 14.67 11.13
N ALA A 144 -7.39 15.20 12.07
CA ALA A 144 -7.89 16.12 13.09
C ALA A 144 -8.49 17.39 12.46
N ASN A 145 -7.80 17.98 11.48
CA ASN A 145 -8.30 19.14 10.74
C ASN A 145 -9.59 18.84 9.96
N TYR A 146 -9.70 17.65 9.37
CA TYR A 146 -10.92 17.20 8.71
C TYR A 146 -12.09 17.05 9.70
N SER A 147 -11.83 16.45 10.87
CA SER A 147 -12.83 16.25 11.92
C SER A 147 -13.26 17.56 12.57
N ALA A 148 -12.34 18.51 12.78
CA ALA A 148 -12.62 19.78 13.44
C ALA A 148 -13.50 20.73 12.61
N LYS A 149 -13.44 20.64 11.28
CA LYS A 149 -14.13 21.57 10.39
C LYS A 149 -15.54 21.09 10.06
N THR A 150 -16.49 22.03 10.07
CA THR A 150 -17.85 21.79 9.60
C THR A 150 -17.85 21.31 8.13
N PRO A 151 -18.77 20.41 7.75
CA PRO A 151 -18.97 20.03 6.35
C PRO A 151 -19.01 21.24 5.40
N GLY A 152 -18.21 21.23 4.33
CA GLY A 152 -18.11 22.30 3.34
C GLY A 152 -17.04 23.35 3.60
N ARG A 153 -16.40 23.36 4.78
CA ARG A 153 -15.25 24.25 5.09
C ARG A 153 -13.92 23.53 5.15
N GLN A 154 -13.89 22.22 4.87
CA GLN A 154 -12.65 21.46 4.88
C GLN A 154 -11.73 21.93 3.75
N THR A 155 -10.44 21.99 4.04
CA THR A 155 -9.39 22.27 3.06
C THR A 155 -9.13 21.08 2.14
N MET A 156 -9.58 19.89 2.54
CA MET A 156 -9.40 18.65 1.81
C MET A 156 -10.59 17.73 2.05
N SER A 157 -11.11 17.09 1.00
CA SER A 157 -12.20 16.11 1.12
C SER A 157 -11.70 14.80 1.74
N ARG A 158 -12.64 13.94 2.13
CA ARG A 158 -12.33 12.57 2.60
C ARG A 158 -11.60 11.78 1.52
N GLU A 159 -12.05 11.90 0.28
CA GLU A 159 -11.51 11.20 -0.88
C GLU A 159 -10.09 11.69 -1.20
N GLN A 160 -9.82 12.99 -1.04
CA GLN A 160 -8.47 13.54 -1.18
C GLN A 160 -7.53 13.07 -0.06
N LEU A 161 -8.01 12.91 1.19
CA LEU A 161 -7.25 12.28 2.28
C LEU A 161 -6.87 10.85 1.94
N ILE A 162 -7.84 10.07 1.48
CA ILE A 162 -7.64 8.68 1.08
C ILE A 162 -6.63 8.60 -0.08
N GLY A 163 -6.81 9.42 -1.12
CA GLY A 163 -5.90 9.46 -2.26
C GLY A 163 -4.48 9.84 -1.86
N LEU A 164 -4.30 10.73 -0.87
CA LEU A 164 -2.98 11.08 -0.34
C LEU A 164 -2.30 9.89 0.37
N ILE A 165 -3.06 9.14 1.16
CA ILE A 165 -2.55 7.95 1.88
C ILE A 165 -2.22 6.84 0.89
N GLU A 166 -3.10 6.59 -0.08
CA GLU A 166 -2.92 5.55 -1.09
C GLU A 166 -1.74 5.85 -2.02
N ALA A 167 -1.42 7.13 -2.23
CA ALA A 167 -0.34 7.58 -3.12
C ALA A 167 1.07 7.53 -2.53
N ASP A 168 1.22 7.28 -1.21
CA ASP A 168 2.53 7.30 -0.55
C ASP A 168 2.97 5.89 -0.10
N ALA A 169 4.14 5.46 -0.57
CA ALA A 169 4.67 4.12 -0.32
C ALA A 169 4.96 3.84 1.16
N LYS A 170 5.15 4.87 2.00
CA LYS A 170 5.36 4.67 3.45
C LYS A 170 4.16 4.05 4.15
N PHE A 171 2.97 4.19 3.57
CA PHE A 171 1.76 3.60 4.13
C PHE A 171 1.35 2.31 3.43
N ILE A 172 2.14 1.75 2.51
CA ILE A 172 1.70 0.62 1.67
C ILE A 172 1.17 -0.58 2.49
N ASP A 173 1.77 -0.87 3.64
CA ASP A 173 1.38 -1.98 4.52
C ASP A 173 0.15 -1.64 5.40
N GLU A 174 -0.11 -0.35 5.66
CA GLU A 174 -1.18 0.11 6.54
C GLU A 174 -2.31 0.85 5.82
N ARG A 175 -2.19 1.13 4.52
CA ARG A 175 -3.08 2.02 3.75
C ARG A 175 -4.53 1.59 3.84
N GLU A 176 -4.80 0.28 3.73
CA GLU A 176 -6.16 -0.25 3.82
C GLU A 176 -6.79 0.04 5.18
N LEU A 177 -5.99 -0.12 6.24
CA LEU A 177 -6.43 0.09 7.61
C LEU A 177 -6.64 1.58 7.90
N ILE A 178 -5.70 2.43 7.48
CA ILE A 178 -5.83 3.89 7.62
C ILE A 178 -7.05 4.37 6.82
N THR A 179 -7.16 4.02 5.53
CA THR A 179 -8.30 4.39 4.68
C THR A 179 -9.63 3.90 5.25
N ALA A 180 -9.70 2.67 5.78
CA ALA A 180 -10.90 2.17 6.44
C ALA A 180 -11.27 3.01 7.67
N TYR A 181 -10.28 3.45 8.45
CA TYR A 181 -10.50 4.35 9.59
C TYR A 181 -10.93 5.76 9.14
N VAL A 182 -10.30 6.34 8.12
CA VAL A 182 -10.71 7.65 7.56
C VAL A 182 -12.19 7.64 7.15
N ARG A 183 -12.67 6.51 6.61
CA ARG A 183 -14.10 6.35 6.23
C ARG A 183 -15.06 6.32 7.41
N THR A 184 -14.61 6.01 8.64
CA THR A 184 -15.46 6.06 9.84
C THR A 184 -15.50 7.45 10.48
N LEU A 185 -14.59 8.36 10.10
CA LEU A 185 -14.55 9.71 10.64
C LEU A 185 -15.60 10.59 9.97
N GLU A 186 -16.29 11.41 10.77
CA GLU A 186 -17.23 12.41 10.26
C GLU A 186 -16.67 13.82 10.46
N ALA A 187 -16.96 14.69 9.49
CA ALA A 187 -16.59 16.08 9.60
C ALA A 187 -17.47 16.81 10.62
N GLY A 188 -16.87 17.71 11.39
CA GLY A 188 -17.55 18.48 12.43
C GLY A 188 -17.62 17.79 13.79
N GLN A 189 -17.04 16.59 13.96
CA GLN A 189 -16.96 15.91 15.27
C GLN A 189 -16.02 16.62 16.25
N GLY A 190 -15.11 17.47 15.77
CA GLY A 190 -14.23 18.22 16.66
C GLY A 190 -13.10 17.39 17.29
N LEU A 191 -12.76 16.23 16.70
CA LEU A 191 -11.73 15.35 17.26
C LEU A 191 -10.35 15.98 17.09
N ASP A 192 -9.62 16.09 18.20
CA ASP A 192 -8.23 16.51 18.19
C ASP A 192 -7.29 15.36 17.77
N GLU A 193 -6.02 15.67 17.55
CA GLU A 193 -5.03 14.70 17.08
C GLU A 193 -4.86 13.53 18.05
N LYS A 194 -4.94 13.79 19.36
CA LYS A 194 -4.83 12.75 20.39
C LYS A 194 -6.00 11.76 20.29
N THR A 195 -7.22 12.27 20.17
CA THR A 195 -8.43 11.46 20.06
C THR A 195 -8.44 10.65 18.77
N ILE A 196 -7.97 11.23 17.67
CA ILE A 196 -7.77 10.52 16.39
C ILE A 196 -6.77 9.37 16.54
N ARG A 197 -5.63 9.58 17.21
CA ARG A 197 -4.63 8.51 17.42
C ARG A 197 -5.17 7.39 18.30
N GLU A 198 -5.83 7.73 19.40
CA GLU A 198 -6.46 6.76 20.31
C GLU A 198 -7.56 5.97 19.59
N GLY A 199 -8.41 6.65 18.83
CA GLY A 199 -9.46 6.05 18.01
C GLY A 199 -8.89 5.12 16.95
N TYR A 200 -7.82 5.52 16.25
CA TYR A 200 -7.16 4.67 15.26
C TYR A 200 -6.53 3.42 15.92
N SER A 201 -5.89 3.57 17.08
CA SER A 201 -5.34 2.44 17.84
C SER A 201 -6.43 1.45 18.27
N ALA A 202 -7.55 1.95 18.78
CA ALA A 202 -8.71 1.13 19.14
C ALA A 202 -9.30 0.42 17.92
N PHE A 203 -9.46 1.13 16.80
CA PHE A 203 -9.94 0.58 15.53
C PHE A 203 -9.03 -0.55 15.02
N LYS A 204 -7.71 -0.36 15.07
CA LYS A 204 -6.71 -1.38 14.72
C LYS A 204 -6.87 -2.63 15.59
N LYS A 205 -6.94 -2.47 16.92
CA LYS A 205 -7.17 -3.58 17.86
C LYS A 205 -8.47 -4.32 17.57
N GLN A 206 -9.56 -3.61 17.34
CA GLN A 206 -10.86 -4.21 17.05
C GLN A 206 -10.84 -5.02 15.75
N ARG A 207 -10.26 -4.47 14.68
CA ARG A 207 -10.11 -5.17 13.39
C ARG A 207 -9.28 -6.44 13.54
N HIS A 208 -8.18 -6.35 14.27
CA HIS A 208 -7.31 -7.48 14.56
C HIS A 208 -8.01 -8.58 15.38
N ALA A 209 -8.79 -8.22 16.39
CA ALA A 209 -9.57 -9.18 17.16
C ALA A 209 -10.65 -9.86 16.30
N ALA A 210 -11.34 -9.10 15.45
CA ALA A 210 -12.37 -9.63 14.55
C ALA A 210 -11.80 -10.60 13.50
N GLU A 211 -10.61 -10.30 12.96
CA GLU A 211 -9.91 -11.18 12.02
C GLU A 211 -9.51 -12.51 12.67
N LEU A 212 -8.92 -12.47 13.88
CA LEU A 212 -8.60 -13.70 14.63
C LEU A 212 -9.85 -14.47 15.04
N THR A 213 -10.93 -13.78 15.42
CA THR A 213 -12.22 -14.41 15.70
C THR A 213 -12.73 -15.18 14.49
N THR A 214 -12.66 -14.58 13.29
CA THR A 214 -13.08 -15.22 12.05
C THR A 214 -12.25 -16.46 11.74
N ILE A 215 -10.93 -16.40 11.98
CA ILE A 215 -10.05 -17.56 11.82
C ILE A 215 -10.40 -18.64 12.87
N ALA A 216 -10.49 -18.29 14.15
CA ALA A 216 -10.84 -19.22 15.22
C ALA A 216 -12.15 -19.96 14.91
N ASP A 217 -13.20 -19.22 14.54
CA ASP A 217 -14.51 -19.79 14.20
C ASP A 217 -14.42 -20.69 12.96
N ARG A 218 -13.68 -20.30 11.91
CA ARG A 218 -13.46 -21.12 10.69
C ARG A 218 -12.75 -22.44 11.01
N PHE A 219 -11.80 -22.43 11.93
CA PHE A 219 -10.99 -23.60 12.25
C PHE A 219 -11.51 -24.42 13.44
N GLY A 220 -12.51 -23.92 14.16
CA GLY A 220 -13.08 -24.56 15.35
C GLY A 220 -12.18 -24.42 16.58
N LEU A 221 -11.39 -23.36 16.65
CA LEU A 221 -10.45 -23.10 17.74
C LEU A 221 -11.08 -22.20 18.80
N GLU A 222 -10.59 -22.35 20.03
CA GLU A 222 -10.91 -21.42 21.10
C GLU A 222 -10.21 -20.07 20.82
N ARG A 223 -10.97 -18.97 20.97
CA ARG A 223 -10.55 -17.63 20.53
C ARG A 223 -9.43 -17.07 21.40
N GLU A 224 -9.49 -17.29 22.71
CA GLU A 224 -8.46 -16.83 23.65
C GLU A 224 -7.14 -17.57 23.41
N GLN A 225 -7.17 -18.88 23.14
CA GLN A 225 -5.99 -19.68 22.81
C GLN A 225 -5.33 -19.24 21.50
N LEU A 226 -6.11 -19.04 20.43
CA LEU A 226 -5.55 -18.53 19.16
C LEU A 226 -4.96 -17.12 19.33
N THR A 227 -5.62 -16.28 20.15
CA THR A 227 -5.13 -14.93 20.45
C THR A 227 -3.82 -14.99 21.23
N ALA A 228 -3.74 -15.78 22.29
CA ALA A 228 -2.54 -15.95 23.10
C ALA A 228 -1.36 -16.50 22.28
N PHE A 229 -1.62 -17.50 21.43
CA PHE A 229 -0.64 -18.05 20.49
C PHE A 229 -0.09 -16.96 19.55
N THR A 230 -0.98 -16.18 18.95
CA THR A 230 -0.62 -15.07 18.05
C THR A 230 0.19 -14.00 18.77
N ASP A 231 -0.24 -13.60 19.96
CA ASP A 231 0.42 -12.56 20.76
C ASP A 231 1.83 -12.98 21.19
N GLU A 232 2.02 -14.24 21.57
CA GLU A 232 3.35 -14.74 21.96
C GLU A 232 4.30 -14.80 20.76
N ILE A 233 3.82 -15.20 19.57
CA ILE A 233 4.60 -15.13 18.33
C ILE A 233 5.03 -13.69 18.05
N LEU A 234 4.11 -12.73 18.12
CA LEU A 234 4.42 -11.32 17.81
C LEU A 234 5.37 -10.70 18.85
N LYS A 235 5.22 -11.09 20.12
CA LYS A 235 6.08 -10.64 21.22
C LYS A 235 7.51 -11.17 21.09
N ARG A 236 7.67 -12.46 20.78
CA ARG A 236 9.00 -13.10 20.64
C ARG A 236 9.61 -12.93 19.26
N ARG A 237 8.78 -12.69 18.24
CA ARG A 237 9.10 -12.79 16.81
C ARG A 237 9.64 -14.17 16.42
N VAL A 238 9.10 -15.21 17.05
CA VAL A 238 9.45 -16.60 16.81
C VAL A 238 8.16 -17.39 16.69
N PHE A 239 8.02 -18.10 15.58
CA PHE A 239 6.99 -19.10 15.37
C PHE A 239 7.47 -20.44 15.93
N ASP A 240 6.62 -21.09 16.73
CA ASP A 240 6.90 -22.36 17.40
C ASP A 240 5.90 -23.42 16.91
N ALA A 241 6.42 -24.44 16.22
CA ALA A 241 5.61 -25.51 15.65
C ALA A 241 5.01 -26.44 16.72
N GLU A 242 5.66 -26.55 17.89
CA GLU A 242 5.13 -27.35 19.00
C GLU A 242 3.89 -26.67 19.59
N GLN A 243 3.93 -25.35 19.79
CA GLN A 243 2.77 -24.58 20.24
C GLN A 243 1.60 -24.61 19.25
N LEU A 244 1.89 -24.68 17.94
CA LEU A 244 0.84 -24.88 16.94
C LEU A 244 0.20 -26.27 17.07
N THR A 245 1.01 -27.30 17.38
CA THR A 245 0.51 -28.64 17.62
C THR A 245 -0.39 -28.69 18.87
N GLU A 246 0.03 -28.03 19.95
CA GLU A 246 -0.75 -27.90 21.20
C GLU A 246 -2.08 -27.17 20.96
N LEU A 247 -2.07 -26.08 20.17
CA LEU A 247 -3.29 -25.34 19.81
C LEU A 247 -4.34 -26.22 19.10
N LEU A 248 -3.89 -27.21 18.33
CA LEU A 248 -4.77 -28.14 17.60
C LEU A 248 -5.13 -29.41 18.40
N GLU A 249 -4.46 -29.68 19.52
CA GLU A 249 -4.66 -30.89 20.32
C GLU A 249 -6.12 -31.09 20.77
N PRO A 250 -6.86 -30.07 21.24
CA PRO A 250 -8.25 -30.22 21.69
C PRO A 250 -9.20 -30.71 20.60
N LEU A 251 -8.83 -30.60 19.32
CA LEU A 251 -9.64 -31.07 18.20
C LEU A 251 -9.62 -32.59 18.04
N GLY A 252 -8.74 -33.31 18.73
CA GLY A 252 -8.69 -34.78 18.72
C GLY A 252 -8.34 -35.39 17.35
N LEU A 253 -7.67 -34.62 16.48
CA LEU A 253 -7.38 -35.03 15.10
C LEU A 253 -6.25 -36.08 15.03
N GLY A 254 -6.41 -37.03 14.10
CA GLY A 254 -5.32 -37.95 13.70
C GLY A 254 -4.20 -37.23 12.95
N TRP A 255 -3.02 -37.85 12.83
CA TRP A 255 -1.81 -37.18 12.31
C TRP A 255 -1.96 -36.59 10.90
N ARG A 256 -2.67 -37.27 9.98
CA ARG A 256 -2.92 -36.76 8.62
C ARG A 256 -3.85 -35.55 8.61
N GLU A 257 -4.95 -35.63 9.36
CA GLU A 257 -5.95 -34.57 9.45
C GLU A 257 -5.38 -33.34 10.14
N ARG A 258 -4.59 -33.55 11.20
CA ARG A 258 -3.86 -32.49 11.90
C ARG A 258 -2.92 -31.74 10.96
N ARG A 259 -2.07 -32.45 10.21
CA ARG A 259 -1.13 -31.81 9.28
C ARG A 259 -1.85 -30.99 8.20
N LYS A 260 -2.99 -31.47 7.69
CA LYS A 260 -3.79 -30.69 6.74
C LYS A 260 -4.36 -29.43 7.40
N LYS A 261 -4.96 -29.57 8.59
CA LYS A 261 -5.55 -28.46 9.35
C LYS A 261 -4.51 -27.40 9.72
N GLU A 262 -3.29 -27.84 10.04
CA GLU A 262 -2.14 -27.01 10.34
C GLU A 262 -1.74 -26.14 9.15
N LEU A 263 -1.58 -26.74 7.97
CA LEU A 263 -1.30 -26.01 6.73
C LEU A 263 -2.42 -25.00 6.41
N ASP A 264 -3.67 -25.46 6.41
CA ASP A 264 -4.82 -24.59 6.13
C ASP A 264 -4.92 -23.41 7.13
N LEU A 265 -4.60 -23.66 8.41
CA LEU A 265 -4.59 -22.62 9.45
C LEU A 265 -3.46 -21.63 9.23
N MET A 266 -2.25 -22.11 8.91
CA MET A 266 -1.11 -21.25 8.67
C MET A 266 -1.25 -20.43 7.39
N ASP A 267 -1.89 -20.97 6.35
CA ASP A 267 -2.26 -20.20 5.16
C ASP A 267 -3.17 -19.01 5.51
N ALA A 268 -4.04 -19.17 6.50
CA ALA A 268 -4.90 -18.09 6.99
C ALA A 268 -4.19 -17.14 7.97
N LEU A 269 -3.29 -17.65 8.82
CA LEU A 269 -2.70 -16.92 9.95
C LEU A 269 -1.38 -16.22 9.60
N ALA A 270 -0.56 -16.78 8.72
CA ALA A 270 0.72 -16.20 8.33
C ALA A 270 0.58 -14.78 7.74
N PRO A 271 -0.40 -14.47 6.86
CA PRO A 271 -0.63 -13.10 6.39
C PRO A 271 -0.97 -12.13 7.54
N VAL A 272 -1.74 -12.58 8.54
CA VAL A 272 -2.12 -11.77 9.70
C VAL A 272 -0.90 -11.45 10.57
N LEU A 273 -0.04 -12.44 10.80
CA LEU A 273 1.21 -12.28 11.55
C LEU A 273 2.15 -11.28 10.86
N LYS A 274 2.34 -11.42 9.55
CA LYS A 274 3.16 -10.49 8.74
C LYS A 274 2.64 -9.06 8.80
N LYS A 275 1.33 -8.88 8.64
CA LYS A 275 0.69 -7.54 8.72
C LYS A 275 0.87 -6.87 10.08
N ARG A 276 1.00 -7.65 11.16
CA ARG A 276 1.19 -7.14 12.53
C ARG A 276 2.67 -6.97 12.92
N ALA A 277 3.59 -7.48 12.11
CA ALA A 277 5.03 -7.33 12.26
C ALA A 277 5.68 -6.73 10.99
N PRO A 278 5.22 -5.57 10.49
CA PRO A 278 5.72 -5.01 9.23
C PRO A 278 7.23 -4.74 9.32
N GLY A 279 7.97 -5.20 8.30
CA GLY A 279 9.43 -5.06 8.23
C GLY A 279 10.20 -5.87 9.27
N ARG A 280 9.55 -6.78 10.01
CA ARG A 280 10.20 -7.62 11.02
C ARG A 280 9.99 -9.09 10.69
N GLU A 281 11.09 -9.81 10.52
CA GLU A 281 11.08 -11.25 10.30
C GLU A 281 10.55 -11.98 11.55
N ILE A 282 9.70 -12.98 11.34
CA ILE A 282 9.25 -13.93 12.36
C ILE A 282 9.97 -15.24 12.07
N SER A 283 10.95 -15.59 12.89
CA SER A 283 11.75 -16.80 12.69
C SER A 283 10.88 -18.04 12.73
N GLY A 284 11.07 -18.97 11.79
CA GLY A 284 10.30 -20.22 11.68
C GLY A 284 9.00 -20.12 10.88
N LEU A 285 8.51 -18.91 10.56
CA LEU A 285 7.28 -18.75 9.78
C LEU A 285 7.46 -19.17 8.31
N SER A 286 8.67 -19.04 7.76
CA SER A 286 9.04 -19.40 6.38
C SER A 286 8.75 -20.85 5.99
N ALA A 287 8.61 -21.75 6.97
CA ALA A 287 8.21 -23.14 6.73
C ALA A 287 6.79 -23.28 6.13
N TYR A 288 5.98 -22.21 6.20
CA TYR A 288 4.60 -22.15 5.69
C TYR A 288 4.43 -21.11 4.57
N GLU A 289 5.51 -20.66 3.95
CA GLU A 289 5.50 -19.58 2.96
C GLU A 289 5.72 -20.06 1.52
N ALA A 290 5.49 -21.35 1.25
CA ALA A 290 5.66 -21.98 -0.06
C ALA A 290 4.61 -21.52 -1.09
#